data_AF-A0A448GYS5-F1
#
_entry.id   AF-A0A448GYS5-F1
#
_cell.length_a   1.000
_cell.length_b   1.000
_cell.length_c   1.000
_cell.angle_alpha   90.00
_cell.angle_beta   90.00
_cell.angle_gamma   90.00
#
_symmetry.space_group_name_H-M   'P 1'
#
loop_
_entity.id
_entity.type
_entity.pdbx_description
1 polymer ?
#
loop_
_entity_poly.entity_id
_entity_poly.type
_entity_poly.pdbx_seq_one_letter_code
_entity_poly.pdbx_strand_id
1 'polypeptide(L)'
;MNVNKIMLITPFLISIIVSIELDKDYYFDFYEFFMVLFISLMFFIDFWNYIHGENFWSLGNRISSTDSKLYRFYWFFLMLAIYVVAVFYFLFRV
;
A
#
# COMPACT_ATOMS: atom_id res chain seq x y z
N MET A 1 2.24 20.75 -4.23
CA MET A 1 1.33 19.84 -3.51
C MET A 1 2.13 19.22 -2.37
N ASN A 2 1.69 19.36 -1.11
CA ASN A 2 2.45 18.85 0.05
C ASN A 2 2.50 17.32 -0.03
N VAL A 3 3.66 16.67 0.13
CA VAL A 3 3.80 15.24 -0.13
C VAL A 3 2.93 14.39 0.80
N ASN A 4 2.70 14.86 2.03
CA ASN A 4 1.75 14.29 2.97
C ASN A 4 0.32 14.20 2.38
N LYS A 5 -0.07 15.14 1.52
CA LYS A 5 -1.39 15.09 0.84
C LYS A 5 -1.41 14.01 -0.24
N ILE A 6 -0.31 13.81 -0.97
CA ILE A 6 -0.22 12.77 -2.01
C ILE A 6 -0.31 11.38 -1.36
N MET A 7 0.41 11.18 -0.25
CA MET A 7 0.39 9.92 0.50
C MET A 7 -0.98 9.54 1.09
N LEU A 8 -1.91 10.49 1.17
CA LEU A 8 -3.28 10.25 1.62
C LEU A 8 -4.26 10.12 0.45
N ILE A 9 -4.13 11.01 -0.54
CA ILE A 9 -5.02 11.06 -1.71
C ILE A 9 -4.85 9.81 -2.58
N THR A 10 -3.62 9.35 -2.80
CA THR A 10 -3.36 8.20 -3.69
C THR A 10 -3.97 6.90 -3.14
N PRO A 11 -3.75 6.51 -1.86
CA PRO A 11 -4.47 5.38 -1.26
C PRO A 11 -5.99 5.49 -1.36
N PHE A 12 -6.53 6.69 -1.15
CA PHE A 12 -7.97 6.93 -1.22
C PHE A 12 -8.53 6.69 -2.63
N LEU A 13 -7.86 7.21 -3.66
CA LEU A 13 -8.25 7.00 -5.05
C LEU A 13 -8.16 5.53 -5.47
N ILE A 14 -7.08 4.84 -5.10
CA ILE A 14 -6.93 3.40 -5.39
C ILE A 14 -8.08 2.62 -4.77
N SER A 15 -8.44 2.93 -3.53
CA SER A 15 -9.52 2.24 -2.82
C SER A 15 -10.87 2.47 -3.48
N ILE A 16 -11.16 3.69 -3.93
CA ILE A 16 -12.38 4.00 -4.69
C ILE A 16 -12.44 3.16 -5.98
N ILE A 17 -11.34 3.12 -6.74
CA ILE A 17 -11.29 2.38 -8.01
C ILE A 17 -11.58 0.90 -7.76
N VAL A 18 -10.87 0.27 -6.81
CA VAL A 18 -11.06 -1.14 -6.49
C VAL A 18 -12.50 -1.44 -6.08
N SER A 19 -13.12 -0.57 -5.28
CA SER A 19 -14.48 -0.77 -4.76
C SER A 19 -15.59 -0.54 -5.79
N ILE A 20 -15.28 0.14 -6.91
CA ILE A 20 -16.21 0.36 -8.02
C ILE A 20 -16.05 -0.74 -9.07
N GLU A 21 -14.83 -1.19 -9.33
CA GLU A 21 -14.51 -2.09 -10.44
C GLU A 21 -14.87 -3.56 -10.14
N LEU A 22 -15.06 -3.91 -8.87
CA LEU A 22 -15.42 -5.25 -8.42
C LEU A 22 -16.89 -5.63 -8.62
N ASP A 23 -17.81 -4.67 -8.75
CA ASP A 23 -19.22 -4.99 -8.94
C ASP A 23 -19.74 -4.43 -10.26
N LYS A 24 -19.90 -5.32 -11.26
CA LYS A 24 -20.50 -4.97 -12.56
C LYS A 24 -21.96 -4.53 -12.44
N ASP A 25 -22.60 -4.80 -11.30
CA ASP A 25 -24.01 -4.54 -11.03
C ASP A 25 -24.20 -3.64 -9.80
N TYR A 26 -23.46 -2.51 -9.75
CA TYR A 26 -23.76 -1.36 -8.88
C TYR A 26 -24.05 -1.68 -7.40
N TYR A 27 -23.04 -1.83 -6.55
CA TYR A 27 -22.98 -1.17 -5.24
C TYR A 27 -21.51 -1.03 -4.83
N PHE A 28 -21.10 0.18 -4.43
CA PHE A 28 -19.78 0.41 -3.85
C PHE A 28 -19.57 -0.51 -2.64
N ASP A 29 -18.62 -1.44 -2.71
CA ASP A 29 -18.32 -2.31 -1.57
C ASP A 29 -17.53 -1.52 -0.52
N PHE A 30 -18.24 -1.11 0.53
CA PHE A 30 -17.68 -0.36 1.64
C PHE A 30 -16.63 -1.19 2.41
N TYR A 31 -16.79 -2.50 2.52
CA TYR A 31 -15.82 -3.34 3.21
C TYR A 31 -14.51 -3.40 2.45
N GLU A 32 -14.56 -3.66 1.15
CA GLU A 32 -13.37 -3.71 0.30
C GLU A 32 -12.69 -2.35 0.20
N PHE A 33 -13.45 -1.26 0.16
CA PHE A 33 -12.92 0.09 0.24
C PHE A 33 -12.02 0.28 1.46
N PHE A 34 -12.52 -0.01 2.67
CA PHE A 34 -11.72 0.19 3.87
C PHE A 34 -10.53 -0.77 3.93
N MET A 35 -10.68 -2.01 3.49
CA MET A 35 -9.57 -2.97 3.44
C MET A 35 -8.44 -2.47 2.55
N VAL A 36 -8.75 -2.06 1.31
CA VAL A 36 -7.76 -1.53 0.37
C VAL A 36 -7.16 -0.22 0.87
N LEU A 37 -7.98 0.63 1.51
CA LEU A 37 -7.54 1.91 2.05
C LEU A 37 -6.51 1.72 3.15
N PHE A 38 -6.77 0.85 4.13
CA PHE A 38 -5.83 0.59 5.22
C PHE A 38 -4.54 -0.05 4.73
N ILE A 39 -4.62 -1.05 3.85
CA ILE A 39 -3.44 -1.69 3.26
C ILE A 39 -2.60 -0.66 2.48
N SER A 40 -3.26 0.19 1.69
CA SER A 40 -2.59 1.23 0.91
C SER A 40 -1.98 2.30 1.81
N LEU A 41 -2.67 2.77 2.85
CA LEU A 41 -2.10 3.74 3.79
C LEU A 41 -0.86 3.20 4.50
N MET A 42 -0.91 1.95 4.98
CA MET A 42 0.26 1.30 5.59
C MET A 42 1.43 1.24 4.61
N PHE A 43 1.19 0.74 3.39
CA PHE A 43 2.22 0.65 2.36
C PHE A 43 2.84 2.01 2.03
N PHE A 44 2.02 3.06 1.84
CA PHE A 44 2.53 4.38 1.45
C PHE A 44 3.37 5.04 2.56
N ILE A 45 3.02 4.85 3.83
CA ILE A 45 3.83 5.32 4.96
C ILE A 45 5.20 4.65 4.95
N ASP A 46 5.26 3.32 4.83
CA ASP A 46 6.52 2.59 4.81
C ASP A 46 7.34 2.87 3.54
N PHE A 47 6.68 3.10 2.40
CA PHE A 47 7.30 3.55 1.16
C PHE A 47 8.00 4.90 1.32
N TRP A 48 7.33 5.85 1.97
CA TRP A 48 7.91 7.16 2.24
C TRP A 48 9.12 7.08 3.16
N ASN A 49 9.00 6.32 4.25
CA ASN A 49 10.08 6.10 5.21
C ASN A 49 11.28 5.44 4.52
N TYR A 50 11.06 4.47 3.63
CA TYR A 50 12.11 3.86 2.83
C TYR A 50 12.84 4.89 1.96
N ILE A 51 12.12 5.72 1.21
CA ILE A 51 12.70 6.78 0.35
C ILE A 51 13.53 7.78 1.15
N HIS A 52 13.07 8.14 2.36
CA HIS A 52 13.75 9.12 3.22
C HIS A 52 14.90 8.50 4.03
N GLY A 53 15.14 7.19 3.87
CA GLY A 53 16.20 6.52 4.60
C GLY A 53 15.84 6.27 6.07
N GLU A 54 14.58 6.44 6.47
CA GLU A 54 14.10 6.22 7.84
C GLU A 54 13.81 4.74 8.13
N ASN A 55 13.46 4.47 9.39
CA ASN A 55 12.99 3.16 9.80
C ASN A 55 11.62 2.89 9.19
N PHE A 56 11.39 1.69 8.68
CA PHE A 56 10.09 1.30 8.14
C PHE A 56 9.72 -0.11 8.58
N TRP A 57 8.45 -0.46 8.47
CA TRP A 57 7.96 -1.81 8.73
C TRP A 57 7.76 -2.56 7.42
N SER A 58 8.11 -3.83 7.40
CA SER A 58 7.82 -4.74 6.30
C SER A 58 7.40 -6.09 6.87
N LEU A 59 6.15 -6.48 6.63
CA LEU A 59 5.57 -7.76 7.06
C LEU A 59 5.78 -8.07 8.56
N GLY A 60 5.61 -7.05 9.41
CA GLY A 60 5.79 -7.19 10.86
C GLY A 60 7.24 -7.11 11.34
N ASN A 61 8.22 -6.95 10.44
CA ASN A 61 9.61 -6.69 10.79
C ASN A 61 9.91 -5.19 10.73
N ARG A 62 10.52 -4.66 11.78
CA ARG A 62 11.04 -3.30 11.79
C ARG A 62 12.44 -3.29 11.16
N ILE A 63 12.58 -2.58 10.06
CA ILE A 63 13.84 -2.42 9.33
C ILE A 63 14.51 -1.11 9.77
N SER A 64 15.75 -1.19 10.22
CA SER A 64 16.49 -0.03 10.72
C SER A 64 17.07 0.79 9.58
N SER A 65 17.16 2.11 9.77
CA SER A 65 17.87 3.02 8.87
C SER A 65 19.37 2.72 8.78
N THR A 66 19.92 2.08 9.82
CA THR A 66 21.33 1.66 9.91
C THR A 66 21.62 0.33 9.23
N ASP A 67 20.59 -0.42 8.81
CA ASP A 67 20.79 -1.70 8.14
C ASP A 67 21.42 -1.52 6.75
N SER A 68 22.04 -2.60 6.24
CA SER A 68 22.66 -2.56 4.92
C SER A 68 21.64 -2.22 3.81
N LYS A 69 22.08 -1.48 2.79
CA LYS A 69 21.21 -1.05 1.68
C LYS A 69 20.52 -2.23 0.98
N LEU A 70 21.24 -3.34 0.79
CA LEU A 70 20.71 -4.55 0.16
C LEU A 70 19.62 -5.21 1.02
N TYR A 71 19.81 -5.26 2.33
CA TYR A 71 18.81 -5.80 3.25
C TYR A 71 17.54 -4.94 3.28
N ARG A 72 17.70 -3.62 3.34
CA ARG A 72 16.58 -2.67 3.28
C ARG A 72 15.82 -2.79 1.95
N PHE A 73 16.55 -2.88 0.83
CA PHE A 73 15.97 -3.07 -0.49
C PHE A 73 15.18 -4.38 -0.60
N TYR A 74 15.73 -5.49 -0.11
CA TYR A 74 15.06 -6.79 -0.11
C TYR A 74 13.70 -6.73 0.61
N TRP A 75 13.67 -6.20 1.83
CA TRP A 75 12.44 -6.12 2.62
C TRP A 75 11.42 -5.15 2.03
N PHE A 76 11.88 -4.03 1.49
CA PHE A 76 11.02 -3.09 0.79
C PHE A 76 10.41 -3.70 -0.48
N PHE A 77 11.22 -4.38 -1.29
CA PHE A 77 10.77 -5.03 -2.52
C PHE A 77 9.76 -6.14 -2.23
N LEU A 78 9.99 -6.94 -1.18
CA LEU A 78 9.06 -7.98 -0.75
C LEU A 78 7.70 -7.40 -0.34
N MET A 79 7.70 -6.30 0.43
CA MET A 79 6.47 -5.57 0.80
C MET A 79 5.74 -5.04 -0.43
N LEU A 80 6.46 -4.42 -1.37
CA LEU A 80 5.90 -3.91 -2.62
C LEU A 80 5.26 -5.03 -3.45
N ALA A 81 5.93 -6.18 -3.58
CA ALA A 81 5.40 -7.33 -4.32
C ALA A 81 4.08 -7.82 -3.70
N ILE A 82 4.02 -7.94 -2.37
CA ILE A 82 2.81 -8.35 -1.66
C ILE A 82 1.70 -7.32 -1.79
N TYR A 83 2.02 -6.03 -1.70
CA TYR A 83 1.05 -4.96 -1.92
C TYR A 83 0.42 -5.04 -3.31
N VAL A 84 1.24 -5.20 -4.35
CA VAL A 84 0.77 -5.36 -5.73
C VAL A 84 -0.13 -6.59 -5.84
N VAL A 85 0.31 -7.75 -5.33
CA VAL A 85 -0.50 -8.98 -5.34
C VAL A 85 -1.83 -8.79 -4.61
N ALA A 86 -1.86 -8.10 -3.47
CA ALA A 86 -3.09 -7.82 -2.73
C ALA A 86 -4.05 -6.95 -3.55
N VAL A 87 -3.57 -5.85 -4.13
CA VAL A 87 -4.39 -4.96 -4.97
C VAL A 87 -4.91 -5.71 -6.20
N PHE A 88 -4.08 -6.51 -6.88
CA PHE A 88 -4.52 -7.35 -8.00
C PHE A 88 -5.53 -8.41 -7.58
N TYR A 89 -5.33 -9.06 -6.43
CA TYR A 89 -6.28 -10.02 -5.89
C TYR A 89 -7.65 -9.37 -5.69
N PHE A 90 -7.71 -8.17 -5.12
CA PHE A 90 -8.98 -7.45 -5.01
C PHE A 90 -9.51 -7.06 -6.40
N LEU A 91 -8.75 -6.41 -7.27
CA LEU A 91 -9.24 -5.96 -8.58
C LEU A 91 -9.80 -7.07 -9.50
N PHE A 92 -9.26 -8.28 -9.43
CA PHE A 92 -9.58 -9.37 -10.37
C PHE A 92 -10.25 -10.58 -9.71
N ARG A 93 -10.76 -10.43 -8.48
CA ARG A 93 -11.58 -11.46 -7.84
C ARG A 93 -12.95 -11.50 -8.53
N VAL A 94 -13.01 -12.23 -9.63
CA VAL A 94 -14.26 -12.67 -10.30
C VAL A 94 -14.85 -13.86 -9.56
#